data_AF-A0A2E8EDS7-F1
#
_entry.id   AF-A0A2E8EDS7-F1
#
_cell.length_a   1.000
_cell.length_b   1.000
_cell.length_c   1.000
_cell.angle_alpha   90.00
_cell.angle_beta   90.00
_cell.angle_gamma   90.00
#
_symmetry.space_group_name_H-M   'P 1'
#
loop_
_entity.id
_entity.type
_entity.pdbx_description
1 polymer ?
#
loop_
_entity_poly.entity_id
_entity_poly.type
_entity_poly.pdbx_seq_one_letter_code
_entity_poly.pdbx_strand_id
1 'polypeptide(L)'
;MPIKNILIIEYLSSGALVPDEQIPGSLLAEGFAMLASVCADFTTLLAPKGRRAVHTLLDHRLKPYGSILEGHVYKYLKRKTLEETLEKIIAKYDATLIIAPDGPPLLNLLEIAEDAGVIIVGPSTAEIEKVSPKSLLYERCNQLDILSPPEYRVLTDTENFSTFRRELAFLHEKWHSPIVIKPDMGCGGQGLSIVLEKNKKNLKIAYEKAKVYDEAIILQKMVRGSSISLNLIGTTDLPKILSINKQFLCLSSPDGNTEYIGGLTPIEYEKVPAIIEDIRKLTADTGYRGYFGIDLVVDNKGYSIVDLNPRITTSYTGLREVSLVNPAQIMRDVALGNSPPTPRIEGSVRFGKVPFHSSTLELALEIFEMPGCLSPPFHFTDKPHAFFTAKGDDSEESKKKFSKYIQDTKGLIVSS
;
A
#
# COMPACT_ATOMS: atom_id res chain seq x y z
N MET A 1 13.90 5.70 24.42
CA MET A 1 13.54 7.12 24.67
C MET A 1 12.11 7.35 24.22
N PRO A 2 11.32 8.27 24.80
CA PRO A 2 9.97 8.56 24.31
C PRO A 2 10.03 9.32 22.97
N ILE A 3 9.16 8.98 22.03
CA ILE A 3 8.99 9.72 20.76
C ILE A 3 8.21 11.01 21.06
N LYS A 4 8.85 12.18 20.94
CA LYS A 4 8.23 13.51 21.16
C LYS A 4 7.95 14.24 19.85
N ASN A 5 8.68 13.92 18.78
CA ASN A 5 8.36 14.34 17.43
C ASN A 5 8.63 13.20 16.42
N ILE A 6 7.92 13.23 15.31
CA ILE A 6 8.03 12.22 14.25
C ILE A 6 7.99 12.90 12.89
N LEU A 7 8.84 12.43 11.98
CA LEU A 7 8.76 12.74 10.55
C LEU A 7 8.02 11.60 9.84
N ILE A 8 6.93 11.92 9.16
CA ILE A 8 6.18 10.96 8.35
C ILE A 8 6.39 11.33 6.89
N ILE A 9 6.71 10.34 6.07
CA ILE A 9 6.99 10.54 4.65
C ILE A 9 6.09 9.61 3.86
N GLU A 10 5.37 10.16 2.89
CA GLU A 10 4.80 9.37 1.82
C GLU A 10 5.42 9.78 0.49
N TYR A 11 5.94 8.79 -0.24
CA TYR A 11 6.84 9.00 -1.37
C TYR A 11 6.25 9.92 -2.45
N LEU A 12 5.05 9.64 -2.94
CA LEU A 12 4.44 10.41 -4.02
C LEU A 12 4.01 11.81 -3.56
N SER A 13 3.59 11.95 -2.30
CA SER A 13 3.23 13.23 -1.70
C SER A 13 4.44 14.09 -1.35
N SER A 14 5.62 13.50 -1.11
CA SER A 14 6.78 14.19 -0.52
C SER A 14 7.57 15.09 -1.47
N GLY A 15 7.36 14.94 -2.79
CA GLY A 15 8.17 15.58 -3.82
C GLY A 15 9.32 14.70 -4.34
N ALA A 16 9.26 13.39 -4.16
CA ALA A 16 10.22 12.44 -4.75
C ALA A 16 10.28 12.54 -6.29
N LEU A 17 9.18 12.95 -6.93
CA LEU A 17 9.03 13.08 -8.39
C LEU A 17 9.24 14.53 -8.89
N VAL A 18 9.89 15.38 -8.09
CA VAL A 18 10.23 16.77 -8.47
C VAL A 18 11.56 16.79 -9.23
N PRO A 19 11.77 17.69 -10.22
CA PRO A 19 10.85 18.75 -10.64
C PRO A 19 9.91 18.39 -11.78
N ASP A 20 10.24 17.41 -12.62
CA ASP A 20 9.67 17.28 -13.97
C ASP A 20 8.90 15.97 -14.21
N GLU A 21 8.80 15.09 -13.21
CA GLU A 21 8.06 13.84 -13.37
C GLU A 21 6.54 14.03 -13.10
N GLN A 22 5.74 13.44 -13.97
CA GLN A 22 4.29 13.39 -13.84
C GLN A 22 3.91 12.46 -12.69
N ILE A 23 3.18 12.98 -11.70
CA ILE A 23 2.68 12.13 -10.61
C ILE A 23 1.42 11.40 -11.09
N PRO A 24 1.37 10.05 -11.00
CA PRO A 24 0.17 9.30 -11.33
C PRO A 24 -0.97 9.60 -10.35
N GLY A 25 -2.05 10.23 -10.83
CA GLY A 25 -3.12 10.72 -9.95
C GLY A 25 -3.79 9.63 -9.11
N SER A 26 -3.93 8.42 -9.66
CA SER A 26 -4.51 7.27 -8.95
C SER A 26 -3.69 6.85 -7.72
N LEU A 27 -2.36 6.84 -7.85
CA LEU A 27 -1.47 6.41 -6.77
C LEU A 27 -1.24 7.51 -5.75
N LEU A 28 -1.17 8.77 -6.20
CA LEU A 28 -1.11 9.92 -5.31
C LEU A 28 -2.35 9.99 -4.41
N ALA A 29 -3.54 9.65 -4.92
CA ALA A 29 -4.75 9.62 -4.11
C ALA A 29 -4.66 8.63 -2.94
N GLU A 30 -4.10 7.43 -3.18
CA GLU A 30 -3.88 6.43 -2.12
C GLU A 30 -2.77 6.84 -1.16
N GLY A 31 -1.63 7.29 -1.71
CA GLY A 31 -0.48 7.76 -0.94
C GLY A 31 -0.86 8.90 0.00
N PHE A 32 -1.50 9.94 -0.53
CA PHE A 32 -1.94 11.07 0.25
C PHE A 32 -3.00 10.69 1.30
N ALA A 33 -3.94 9.80 0.98
CA ALA A 33 -4.93 9.31 1.97
C ALA A 33 -4.27 8.55 3.12
N MET A 34 -3.24 7.73 2.83
CA MET A 34 -2.42 7.08 3.86
C MET A 34 -1.67 8.12 4.70
N LEU A 35 -1.01 9.09 4.05
CA LEU A 35 -0.27 10.16 4.73
C LEU A 35 -1.17 10.94 5.69
N ALA A 36 -2.30 11.45 5.21
CA ALA A 36 -3.25 12.24 6.00
C ALA A 36 -3.79 11.43 7.18
N SER A 37 -4.15 10.17 6.95
CA SER A 37 -4.67 9.26 7.97
C SER A 37 -3.68 9.03 9.11
N VAL A 38 -2.45 8.68 8.75
CA VAL A 38 -1.38 8.35 9.69
C VAL A 38 -0.94 9.61 10.44
N CYS A 39 -0.80 10.74 9.74
CA CYS A 39 -0.47 12.01 10.37
C CYS A 39 -1.52 12.41 11.41
N ALA A 40 -2.81 12.31 11.09
CA ALA A 40 -3.90 12.60 12.03
C ALA A 40 -3.82 11.71 13.28
N ASP A 41 -3.59 10.40 13.10
CA ASP A 41 -3.47 9.45 14.20
C ASP A 41 -2.27 9.74 15.11
N PHE A 42 -1.10 10.06 14.55
CA PHE A 42 0.07 10.48 15.34
C PHE A 42 -0.13 11.85 16.01
N THR A 43 -0.88 12.78 15.40
CA THR A 43 -1.20 14.07 16.02
C THR A 43 -2.06 13.87 17.25
N THR A 44 -3.12 13.05 17.18
CA THR A 44 -3.94 12.73 18.37
C THR A 44 -3.09 12.06 19.45
N LEU A 45 -2.11 11.23 19.08
CA LEU A 45 -1.23 10.52 20.02
C LEU A 45 -0.17 11.41 20.69
N LEU A 46 0.51 12.27 19.93
CA LEU A 46 1.69 13.01 20.37
C LEU A 46 1.41 14.48 20.71
N ALA A 47 0.33 15.05 20.20
CA ALA A 47 0.01 16.47 20.30
C ALA A 47 -1.31 16.81 21.05
N PRO A 48 -1.74 16.10 22.11
CA PRO A 48 -2.98 16.45 22.81
C PRO A 48 -2.96 17.83 23.52
N LYS A 49 -1.80 18.52 23.56
CA LYS A 49 -1.60 19.84 24.21
C LYS A 49 -1.12 20.95 23.27
N GLY A 50 -1.42 20.87 21.96
CA GLY A 50 -1.14 21.96 21.01
C GLY A 50 0.31 22.09 20.53
N ARG A 51 1.19 21.13 20.84
CA ARG A 51 2.56 21.07 20.29
C ARG A 51 2.51 20.43 18.90
N ARG A 52 3.05 21.10 17.88
CA ARG A 52 3.23 20.47 16.56
C ARG A 52 4.38 19.46 16.61
N ALA A 53 4.05 18.20 16.84
CA ALA A 53 4.99 17.08 16.98
C ALA A 53 5.10 16.20 15.72
N VAL A 54 4.17 16.36 14.78
CA VAL A 54 4.09 15.57 13.55
C VAL A 54 4.51 16.44 12.37
N HIS A 55 5.51 15.97 11.63
CA HIS A 55 6.09 16.68 10.51
C HIS A 55 6.01 15.82 9.25
N THR A 56 5.92 16.45 8.09
CA THR A 56 5.96 15.77 6.78
C THR A 56 6.73 16.59 5.75
N LEU A 57 7.09 15.95 4.64
CA LEU A 57 7.54 16.61 3.42
C LEU A 57 6.40 16.59 2.41
N LEU A 58 6.27 17.65 1.62
CA LEU A 58 5.26 17.74 0.56
C LEU A 58 5.86 18.25 -0.75
N ASP A 59 5.38 17.73 -1.87
CA ASP A 59 5.61 18.30 -3.19
C ASP A 59 5.02 19.72 -3.23
N HIS A 60 5.76 20.68 -3.79
CA HIS A 60 5.28 22.05 -3.93
C HIS A 60 3.94 22.17 -4.70
N ARG A 61 3.61 21.23 -5.59
CA ARG A 61 2.32 21.15 -6.31
C ARG A 61 1.15 20.92 -5.36
N LEU A 62 1.40 20.33 -4.19
CA LEU A 62 0.39 20.12 -3.14
C LEU A 62 0.15 21.37 -2.27
N LYS A 63 0.88 22.47 -2.48
CA LYS A 63 0.74 23.69 -1.66
C LYS A 63 -0.70 24.23 -1.53
N PRO A 64 -1.55 24.23 -2.58
CA PRO A 64 -2.94 24.65 -2.44
C PRO A 64 -3.77 23.79 -1.48
N TYR A 65 -3.30 22.57 -1.19
CA TYR A 65 -3.95 21.56 -0.37
C TYR A 65 -3.34 21.46 1.04
N GLY A 66 -2.45 22.39 1.43
CA GLY A 66 -1.75 22.32 2.71
C GLY A 66 -2.67 22.37 3.95
N SER A 67 -3.86 22.99 3.83
CA SER A 67 -4.88 23.03 4.90
C SER A 67 -5.49 21.65 5.18
N ILE A 68 -5.46 20.73 4.22
CA ILE A 68 -5.92 19.34 4.42
C ILE A 68 -5.12 18.64 5.53
N LEU A 69 -3.86 19.03 5.68
CA LEU A 69 -2.94 18.50 6.68
C LEU A 69 -2.87 19.40 7.92
N GLU A 70 -4.00 20.01 8.30
CA GLU A 70 -4.11 20.91 9.44
C GLU A 70 -3.58 20.26 10.75
N GLY A 71 -2.66 20.97 11.43
CA GLY A 71 -1.98 20.49 12.63
C GLY A 71 -0.57 19.93 12.40
N HIS A 72 -0.16 19.73 11.14
CA HIS A 72 1.16 19.21 10.78
C HIS A 72 2.16 20.31 10.37
N VAL A 73 3.46 20.07 10.55
CA VAL A 73 4.51 20.96 10.01
C VAL A 73 5.03 20.37 8.72
N TYR A 74 4.76 21.04 7.60
CA TYR A 74 5.23 20.60 6.29
C TYR A 74 6.33 21.50 5.73
N LYS A 75 7.28 20.89 5.03
CA LYS A 75 8.27 21.58 4.19
C LYS A 75 8.06 21.19 2.74
N TYR A 76 7.90 22.18 1.86
CA TYR A 76 7.71 21.94 0.44
C TYR A 76 9.03 21.69 -0.29
N LEU A 77 9.08 20.66 -1.13
CA LEU A 77 10.19 20.36 -2.02
C LEU A 77 9.89 20.86 -3.43
N LYS A 78 10.85 21.59 -4.02
CA LYS A 78 10.75 22.17 -5.38
C LYS A 78 11.94 21.88 -6.29
N ARG A 79 13.13 21.59 -5.74
CA ARG A 79 14.37 21.46 -6.52
C ARG A 79 15.37 20.43 -6.02
N LYS A 80 15.36 20.12 -4.73
CA LYS A 80 16.24 19.09 -4.14
C LYS A 80 15.51 17.76 -4.15
N THR A 81 16.25 16.68 -4.31
CA THR A 81 15.69 15.34 -4.19
C THR A 81 15.17 15.11 -2.76
N LEU A 82 14.31 14.10 -2.63
CA LEU A 82 13.77 13.71 -1.34
C LEU A 82 14.91 13.25 -0.41
N GLU A 83 15.78 12.39 -0.93
CA GLU A 83 16.94 11.79 -0.26
C GLU A 83 17.87 12.88 0.28
N GLU A 84 18.31 13.81 -0.58
CA GLU A 84 19.19 14.91 -0.17
C GLU A 84 18.56 15.80 0.91
N THR A 85 17.23 15.94 0.88
CA THR A 85 16.52 16.72 1.89
C THR A 85 16.40 15.95 3.18
N LEU A 86 16.13 14.65 3.09
CA LEU A 86 15.96 13.74 4.21
C LEU A 86 17.25 13.64 5.02
N GLU A 87 18.39 13.38 4.38
CA GLU A 87 19.73 13.34 4.99
C GLU A 87 20.01 14.58 5.86
N LYS A 88 19.55 15.76 5.43
CA LYS A 88 19.81 17.04 6.13
C LYS A 88 18.91 17.29 7.33
N ILE A 89 17.76 16.63 7.42
CA ILE A 89 16.73 16.97 8.41
C ILE A 89 16.36 15.81 9.33
N ILE A 90 16.59 14.57 8.93
CA ILE A 90 16.04 13.39 9.63
C ILE A 90 16.55 13.29 11.07
N ALA A 91 17.83 13.59 11.31
CA ALA A 91 18.46 13.57 12.64
C ALA A 91 17.86 14.58 13.65
N LYS A 92 16.94 15.45 13.23
CA LYS A 92 16.23 16.39 14.11
C LYS A 92 14.97 15.78 14.75
N TYR A 93 14.62 14.55 14.35
CA TYR A 93 13.41 13.87 14.80
C TYR A 93 13.78 12.67 15.67
N ASP A 94 12.92 12.38 16.66
CA ASP A 94 13.08 11.20 17.52
C ASP A 94 12.75 9.91 16.76
N ALA A 95 11.81 10.00 15.82
CA ALA A 95 11.38 8.88 14.99
C ALA A 95 11.01 9.29 13.55
N THR A 96 10.98 8.31 12.65
CA THR A 96 10.47 8.44 11.30
C THR A 96 9.53 7.28 10.93
N LEU A 97 8.59 7.54 10.04
CA LEU A 97 7.72 6.55 9.42
C LEU A 97 7.69 6.81 7.91
N ILE A 98 8.03 5.79 7.11
CA ILE A 98 8.22 5.92 5.67
C ILE A 98 7.20 5.04 4.95
N ILE A 99 6.46 5.64 4.02
CA ILE A 99 5.47 5.00 3.16
C ILE A 99 5.93 5.23 1.72
N ALA A 100 6.53 4.21 1.09
CA ALA A 100 7.07 4.31 -0.26
C ALA A 100 6.84 3.02 -1.06
N PRO A 101 6.81 3.06 -2.40
CA PRO A 101 6.79 1.86 -3.21
C PRO A 101 7.85 0.84 -2.76
N ASP A 102 7.49 -0.44 -2.79
CA ASP A 102 8.41 -1.51 -2.38
C ASP A 102 9.62 -1.58 -3.32
N GLY A 103 10.76 -2.06 -2.82
CA GLY A 103 12.05 -2.04 -3.52
C GLY A 103 12.88 -0.77 -3.24
N PRO A 104 13.72 -0.32 -4.20
CA PRO A 104 14.68 0.77 -3.97
C PRO A 104 14.08 2.06 -3.38
N PRO A 105 12.89 2.55 -3.79
CA PRO A 105 12.32 3.76 -3.20
C PRO A 105 12.12 3.69 -1.69
N LEU A 106 11.71 2.54 -1.15
CA LEU A 106 11.55 2.35 0.29
C LEU A 106 12.88 2.08 0.98
N LEU A 107 13.71 1.20 0.41
CA LEU A 107 15.00 0.82 0.99
C LEU A 107 15.94 2.03 1.12
N ASN A 108 16.12 2.82 0.06
CA ASN A 108 17.00 4.00 0.08
C ASN A 108 16.63 5.01 1.18
N LEU A 109 15.33 5.23 1.41
CA LEU A 109 14.87 6.18 2.43
C LEU A 109 15.02 5.62 3.85
N LEU A 110 14.87 4.31 4.02
CA LEU A 110 15.10 3.64 5.29
C LEU A 110 16.58 3.59 5.63
N GLU A 111 17.48 3.34 4.67
CA GLU A 111 18.93 3.39 4.87
C GLU A 111 19.37 4.76 5.41
N ILE A 112 18.86 5.86 4.84
CA ILE A 112 19.11 7.22 5.36
C ILE A 112 18.63 7.37 6.82
N ALA A 113 17.53 6.73 7.19
CA ALA A 113 17.02 6.75 8.56
C ALA A 113 17.87 5.92 9.53
N GLU A 114 18.32 4.75 9.09
CA GLU A 114 19.21 3.85 9.83
C GLU A 114 20.57 4.50 10.08
N ASP A 115 21.16 5.10 9.05
CA ASP A 115 22.43 5.83 9.12
C ASP A 115 22.37 7.04 10.08
N ALA A 116 21.21 7.69 10.14
CA ALA A 116 20.98 8.79 11.07
C ALA A 116 20.72 8.35 12.52
N GLY A 117 20.54 7.04 12.77
CA GLY A 117 20.24 6.49 14.09
C GLY A 117 18.89 6.90 14.66
N VAL A 118 17.93 7.27 13.80
CA VAL A 118 16.58 7.68 14.19
C VAL A 118 15.70 6.44 14.37
N ILE A 119 14.74 6.47 15.30
CA ILE A 119 13.83 5.34 15.50
C ILE A 119 12.94 5.18 14.26
N ILE A 120 12.98 4.01 13.63
CA ILE A 120 12.09 3.67 12.53
C ILE A 120 10.81 3.07 13.10
N VAL A 121 9.67 3.69 12.80
CA VAL A 121 8.36 3.15 13.13
C VAL A 121 7.92 2.20 12.02
N GLY A 122 8.49 1.00 11.99
CA GLY A 122 8.30 0.05 10.90
C GLY A 122 9.37 -1.03 10.93
N PRO A 123 9.43 -1.89 9.91
CA PRO A 123 10.54 -2.82 9.72
C PRO A 123 11.84 -2.07 9.36
N SER A 124 12.97 -2.72 9.61
CA SER A 124 14.31 -2.35 9.12
C SER A 124 14.54 -2.82 7.69
N THR A 125 15.52 -2.22 7.00
CA THR A 125 15.93 -2.64 5.64
C THR A 125 16.23 -4.14 5.59
N ALA A 126 17.02 -4.64 6.54
CA ALA A 126 17.40 -6.05 6.65
C ALA A 126 16.20 -7.02 6.84
N GLU A 127 15.11 -6.57 7.46
CA GLU A 127 13.87 -7.36 7.58
C GLU A 127 13.07 -7.33 6.27
N ILE A 128 13.00 -6.17 5.61
CA ILE A 128 12.29 -5.99 4.33
C ILE A 128 12.92 -6.82 3.21
N GLU A 129 14.24 -6.77 3.06
CA GLU A 129 14.97 -7.45 1.97
C GLU A 129 14.74 -8.96 1.97
N LYS A 130 14.40 -9.55 3.13
CA LYS A 130 14.11 -10.98 3.27
C LYS A 130 12.76 -11.38 2.66
N VAL A 131 11.84 -10.45 2.42
CA VAL A 131 10.44 -10.72 2.05
C VAL A 131 9.89 -9.87 0.91
N SER A 132 10.57 -8.79 0.54
CA SER A 132 10.14 -7.83 -0.49
C SER A 132 10.10 -8.45 -1.90
N PRO A 133 11.14 -9.19 -2.37
CA PRO A 133 11.00 -9.97 -3.60
C PRO A 133 9.96 -11.09 -3.40
N LYS A 134 8.93 -11.10 -4.25
CA LYS A 134 7.85 -12.11 -4.18
C LYS A 134 8.40 -13.52 -4.36
N SER A 135 9.44 -13.68 -5.18
CA SER A 135 10.14 -14.95 -5.38
C SER A 135 10.74 -15.50 -4.09
N LEU A 136 11.36 -14.63 -3.29
CA LEU A 136 11.95 -14.95 -1.99
C LEU A 136 10.86 -15.21 -0.94
N LEU A 137 9.78 -14.42 -0.94
CA LEU A 137 8.60 -14.67 -0.11
C LEU A 137 8.03 -16.07 -0.39
N TYR A 138 7.87 -16.45 -1.66
CA TYR A 138 7.33 -17.76 -2.03
C TYR A 138 8.26 -18.91 -1.66
N GLU A 139 9.57 -18.74 -1.82
CA GLU A 139 10.57 -19.71 -1.37
C GLU A 139 10.48 -19.95 0.13
N ARG A 140 10.43 -18.88 0.94
CA ARG A 140 10.27 -18.97 2.40
C ARG A 140 8.95 -19.62 2.79
N CYS A 141 7.84 -19.22 2.17
CA CYS A 141 6.54 -19.85 2.41
C CYS A 141 6.62 -21.37 2.16
N ASN A 142 7.26 -21.80 1.08
CA ASN A 142 7.45 -23.21 0.78
C ASN A 142 8.34 -23.92 1.83
N GLN A 143 9.42 -23.29 2.29
CA GLN A 143 10.29 -23.83 3.34
C GLN A 143 9.59 -23.97 4.71
N LEU A 144 8.58 -23.14 4.97
CA LEU A 144 7.83 -23.09 6.23
C LEU A 144 6.47 -23.81 6.17
N ASP A 145 6.19 -24.54 5.07
CA ASP A 145 4.91 -25.20 4.80
C ASP A 145 3.70 -24.24 4.86
N ILE A 146 3.90 -23.00 4.40
CA ILE A 146 2.87 -21.96 4.29
C ILE A 146 2.33 -21.94 2.86
N LEU A 147 1.00 -21.89 2.72
CA LEU A 147 0.36 -21.82 1.41
C LEU A 147 0.66 -20.48 0.71
N SER A 148 1.36 -20.57 -0.42
CA SER A 148 1.62 -19.49 -1.38
C SER A 148 1.20 -19.96 -2.79
N PRO A 149 1.22 -19.12 -3.84
CA PRO A 149 0.99 -19.56 -5.21
C PRO A 149 1.82 -20.82 -5.53
N PRO A 150 1.17 -21.95 -5.83
CA PRO A 150 1.83 -23.25 -5.80
C PRO A 150 2.83 -23.43 -6.94
N GLU A 151 2.69 -22.65 -8.01
CA GLU A 151 3.52 -22.78 -9.21
C GLU A 151 3.83 -21.38 -9.75
N TYR A 152 5.12 -21.05 -9.79
CA TYR A 152 5.66 -19.83 -10.37
C TYR A 152 7.01 -20.08 -11.06
N ARG A 153 7.38 -19.18 -11.96
CA ARG A 153 8.70 -19.12 -12.60
C ARG A 153 9.18 -17.68 -12.57
N VAL A 154 10.39 -17.47 -12.09
CA VAL A 154 11.07 -16.17 -12.12
C VAL A 154 11.91 -16.10 -13.39
N LEU A 155 11.80 -14.99 -14.10
CA LEU A 155 12.65 -14.64 -15.22
C LEU A 155 13.51 -13.44 -14.86
N THR A 156 14.82 -13.49 -15.12
CA THR A 156 15.77 -12.43 -14.72
C THR A 156 16.18 -11.53 -15.90
N ASP A 157 16.98 -10.51 -15.61
CA ASP A 157 17.55 -9.55 -16.56
C ASP A 157 18.26 -10.18 -17.77
N THR A 158 18.87 -11.35 -17.58
CA THR A 158 19.54 -12.10 -18.67
C THR A 158 18.57 -12.67 -19.71
N GLU A 159 17.27 -12.73 -19.42
CA GLU A 159 16.28 -13.37 -20.27
C GLU A 159 15.51 -12.34 -21.11
N ASN A 160 15.75 -12.37 -22.42
CA ASN A 160 15.06 -11.49 -23.36
C ASN A 160 13.61 -11.93 -23.64
N PHE A 161 12.88 -11.10 -24.39
CA PHE A 161 11.49 -11.36 -24.76
C PHE A 161 11.24 -12.72 -25.45
N SER A 162 12.23 -13.26 -26.20
CA SER A 162 12.06 -14.57 -26.85
C SER A 162 12.06 -15.72 -25.84
N THR A 163 12.90 -15.65 -24.81
CA THR A 163 12.89 -16.60 -23.68
C THR A 163 11.59 -16.48 -22.92
N PHE A 164 11.18 -15.27 -22.54
CA PHE A 164 9.89 -15.01 -21.90
C PHE A 164 8.72 -15.65 -22.66
N ARG A 165 8.66 -15.47 -23.98
CA ARG A 165 7.58 -16.02 -24.81
C ARG A 165 7.59 -17.55 -24.84
N ARG A 166 8.77 -18.16 -24.92
CA ARG A 166 8.92 -19.62 -24.92
C ARG A 166 8.49 -20.22 -23.58
N GLU A 167 8.97 -19.65 -22.49
CA GLU A 167 8.62 -20.07 -21.13
C GLU A 167 7.12 -19.92 -20.89
N LEU A 168 6.53 -18.79 -21.25
CA LEU A 168 5.09 -18.58 -21.10
C LEU A 168 4.27 -19.62 -21.87
N ALA A 169 4.68 -19.99 -23.09
CA ALA A 169 4.00 -21.01 -23.88
C ALA A 169 4.10 -22.40 -23.22
N PHE A 170 5.28 -22.78 -22.75
CA PHE A 170 5.50 -24.03 -22.01
C PHE A 170 4.65 -24.08 -20.73
N LEU A 171 4.61 -22.98 -19.96
CA LEU A 171 3.83 -22.90 -18.72
C LEU A 171 2.33 -22.97 -18.96
N HIS A 172 1.82 -22.41 -20.06
CA HIS A 172 0.41 -22.56 -20.43
C HIS A 172 0.06 -24.03 -20.71
N GLU A 173 0.91 -24.75 -21.45
CA GLU A 173 0.74 -26.19 -21.70
C GLU A 173 0.82 -27.02 -20.41
N LYS A 174 1.72 -26.65 -19.48
CA LYS A 174 1.89 -27.36 -18.21
C LYS A 174 0.76 -27.11 -17.22
N TRP A 175 0.34 -25.85 -17.07
CA TRP A 175 -0.56 -25.44 -15.99
C TRP A 175 -2.03 -25.42 -16.36
N HIS A 176 -2.36 -25.39 -17.65
CA HIS A 176 -3.74 -25.30 -18.18
C HIS A 176 -4.57 -24.21 -17.46
N SER A 177 -3.95 -23.04 -17.25
CA SER A 177 -4.48 -21.94 -16.43
C SER A 177 -4.06 -20.59 -17.01
N PRO A 178 -4.83 -19.52 -16.73
CA PRO A 178 -4.30 -18.17 -16.86
C PRO A 178 -2.99 -18.00 -16.08
N ILE A 179 -2.09 -17.21 -16.65
CA ILE A 179 -0.81 -16.84 -16.05
C ILE A 179 -0.87 -15.36 -15.67
N VAL A 180 -0.52 -15.08 -14.42
CA VAL A 180 -0.28 -13.73 -13.93
C VAL A 180 1.18 -13.38 -14.20
N ILE A 181 1.39 -12.28 -14.89
CA ILE A 181 2.72 -11.73 -15.20
C ILE A 181 2.86 -10.47 -14.36
N LYS A 182 3.89 -10.40 -13.52
CA LYS A 182 4.11 -9.26 -12.63
C LYS A 182 5.60 -9.05 -12.34
N PRO A 183 6.02 -7.83 -11.97
CA PRO A 183 7.32 -7.58 -11.36
C PRO A 183 7.55 -8.46 -10.11
N ASP A 184 8.79 -8.84 -9.84
CA ASP A 184 9.14 -9.56 -8.60
C ASP A 184 9.04 -8.63 -7.38
N MET A 185 9.60 -7.43 -7.49
CA MET A 185 9.39 -6.31 -6.58
C MET A 185 8.43 -5.28 -7.18
N GLY A 186 7.59 -4.68 -6.34
CA GLY A 186 6.65 -3.64 -6.77
C GLY A 186 5.35 -3.66 -5.98
N CYS A 187 4.47 -2.69 -6.24
CA CYS A 187 3.26 -2.48 -5.44
C CYS A 187 2.05 -2.04 -6.27
N GLY A 188 0.85 -2.10 -5.67
CA GLY A 188 -0.38 -1.54 -6.25
C GLY A 188 -0.88 -2.21 -7.54
N GLY A 189 -0.43 -3.42 -7.86
CA GLY A 189 -0.74 -4.09 -9.12
C GLY A 189 -0.04 -3.51 -10.35
N GLN A 190 0.92 -2.60 -10.16
CA GLN A 190 1.73 -2.05 -11.23
C GLN A 190 2.51 -3.17 -11.94
N GLY A 191 2.65 -3.05 -13.27
CA GLY A 191 3.30 -4.09 -14.08
C GLY A 191 2.48 -5.38 -14.26
N LEU A 192 1.36 -5.55 -13.54
CA LEU A 192 0.61 -6.80 -13.55
C LEU A 192 -0.30 -6.92 -14.78
N SER A 193 -0.22 -8.09 -15.44
CA SER A 193 -1.10 -8.50 -16.53
C SER A 193 -1.59 -9.94 -16.36
N ILE A 194 -2.82 -10.23 -16.78
CA ILE A 194 -3.33 -11.61 -16.86
C ILE A 194 -3.33 -12.07 -18.31
N VAL A 195 -2.64 -13.17 -18.59
CA VAL A 195 -2.61 -13.80 -19.91
C VAL A 195 -3.40 -15.10 -19.88
N LEU A 196 -4.37 -15.21 -20.78
CA LEU A 196 -5.13 -16.43 -21.02
C LEU A 196 -4.43 -17.26 -22.11
N GLU A 197 -4.46 -18.58 -22.00
CA GLU A 197 -3.81 -19.51 -22.95
C GLU A 197 -4.16 -19.22 -24.43
N LYS A 198 -5.43 -18.92 -24.70
CA LYS A 198 -5.94 -18.59 -26.03
C LYS A 198 -5.52 -17.20 -26.55
N ASN A 199 -4.99 -16.34 -25.68
CA ASN A 199 -4.63 -14.96 -26.02
C ASN A 199 -3.10 -14.79 -26.08
N LYS A 200 -2.53 -15.14 -27.24
CA LYS A 200 -1.10 -14.92 -27.54
C LYS A 200 -0.81 -13.52 -28.08
N LYS A 201 -1.81 -12.63 -28.17
CA LYS A 201 -1.61 -11.24 -28.61
C LYS A 201 -1.10 -10.42 -27.42
N ASN A 202 -0.34 -9.35 -27.70
CA ASN A 202 0.10 -8.37 -26.71
C ASN A 202 1.03 -8.91 -25.60
N LEU A 203 1.67 -10.08 -25.79
CA LEU A 203 2.67 -10.62 -24.85
C LEU A 203 3.85 -9.66 -24.65
N LYS A 204 4.25 -8.95 -25.71
CA LYS A 204 5.31 -7.95 -25.64
C LYS A 204 4.94 -6.79 -24.69
N ILE A 205 3.67 -6.37 -24.72
CA ILE A 205 3.15 -5.36 -23.79
C ILE A 205 3.24 -5.87 -22.36
N ALA A 206 2.84 -7.11 -22.08
CA ALA A 206 2.93 -7.69 -20.74
C ALA A 206 4.38 -7.72 -20.21
N TYR A 207 5.32 -8.13 -21.07
CA TYR A 207 6.75 -8.17 -20.76
C TYR A 207 7.30 -6.77 -20.46
N GLU A 208 7.09 -5.82 -21.37
CA GLU A 208 7.59 -4.44 -21.22
C GLU A 208 6.95 -3.75 -20.00
N LYS A 209 5.66 -3.95 -19.77
CA LYS A 209 4.93 -3.38 -18.64
C LYS A 209 5.48 -3.86 -17.29
N ALA A 210 5.84 -5.14 -17.17
CA ALA A 210 6.48 -5.65 -15.95
C ALA A 210 7.92 -5.10 -15.80
N LYS A 211 8.69 -5.06 -16.90
CA LYS A 211 10.09 -4.59 -16.91
C LYS A 211 10.28 -3.12 -16.57
N VAL A 212 9.24 -2.30 -16.70
CA VAL A 212 9.26 -0.90 -16.22
C VAL A 212 9.49 -0.81 -14.71
N TYR A 213 9.04 -1.80 -13.95
CA TYR A 213 9.05 -1.74 -12.47
C TYR A 213 10.12 -2.63 -11.85
N ASP A 214 10.49 -3.73 -12.51
CA ASP A 214 11.54 -4.62 -12.04
C ASP A 214 12.16 -5.39 -13.22
N GLU A 215 13.47 -5.57 -13.18
CA GLU A 215 14.17 -6.40 -14.15
C GLU A 215 13.78 -7.88 -14.02
N ALA A 216 13.42 -8.32 -12.81
CA ALA A 216 12.88 -9.65 -12.56
C ALA A 216 11.36 -9.71 -12.76
N ILE A 217 10.88 -10.71 -13.52
CA ILE A 217 9.46 -10.95 -13.77
C ILE A 217 9.05 -12.29 -13.18
N ILE A 218 7.94 -12.32 -12.47
CA ILE A 218 7.26 -13.55 -12.09
C ILE A 218 6.18 -13.91 -13.11
N LEU A 219 6.26 -15.13 -13.62
CA LEU A 219 5.18 -15.86 -14.26
C LEU A 219 4.53 -16.78 -13.23
N GLN A 220 3.31 -16.48 -12.82
CA GLN A 220 2.63 -17.19 -11.74
C GLN A 220 1.35 -17.84 -12.25
N LYS A 221 1.09 -19.10 -11.87
CA LYS A 221 -0.23 -19.68 -12.09
C LYS A 221 -1.28 -18.86 -11.34
N MET A 222 -2.35 -18.49 -12.03
CA MET A 222 -3.41 -17.70 -11.40
C MET A 222 -4.09 -18.48 -10.28
N VAL A 223 -4.01 -17.96 -9.06
CA VAL A 223 -4.78 -18.44 -7.92
C VAL A 223 -6.20 -17.88 -8.06
N ARG A 224 -7.21 -18.76 -8.07
CA ARG A 224 -8.61 -18.37 -8.17
C ARG A 224 -9.17 -18.18 -6.76
N GLY A 225 -9.94 -17.13 -6.55
CA GLY A 225 -10.56 -16.87 -5.26
C GLY A 225 -10.91 -15.40 -5.08
N SER A 226 -11.37 -15.06 -3.87
CA SER A 226 -11.56 -13.69 -3.44
C SER A 226 -10.25 -13.11 -2.94
N SER A 227 -9.93 -11.88 -3.36
CA SER A 227 -8.77 -11.15 -2.84
C SER A 227 -9.11 -10.50 -1.50
N ILE A 228 -8.30 -10.78 -0.50
CA ILE A 228 -8.36 -10.15 0.82
C ILE A 228 -6.98 -9.63 1.19
N SER A 229 -6.89 -8.67 2.11
CA SER A 229 -5.63 -8.23 2.70
C SER A 229 -5.71 -8.24 4.21
N LEU A 230 -4.57 -8.39 4.86
CA LEU A 230 -4.43 -8.29 6.30
C LEU A 230 -3.69 -7.00 6.63
N ASN A 231 -4.09 -6.33 7.71
CA ASN A 231 -3.23 -5.34 8.36
C ASN A 231 -2.64 -6.00 9.60
N LEU A 232 -1.32 -6.02 9.67
CA LEU A 232 -0.58 -6.81 10.65
C LEU A 232 0.39 -5.92 11.41
N ILE A 233 0.68 -6.32 12.65
CA ILE A 233 1.80 -5.80 13.41
C ILE A 233 2.68 -6.97 13.84
N GLY A 234 3.93 -6.98 13.36
CA GLY A 234 4.96 -7.90 13.80
C GLY A 234 5.47 -7.47 15.16
N THR A 235 5.60 -8.41 16.10
CA THR A 235 6.11 -8.15 17.46
C THR A 235 7.23 -9.14 17.77
N THR A 236 7.90 -8.99 18.92
CA THR A 236 8.84 -10.01 19.41
C THR A 236 8.14 -11.32 19.80
N ASP A 237 6.83 -11.25 20.05
CA ASP A 237 5.99 -12.38 20.40
C ASP A 237 5.12 -12.79 19.20
N LEU A 238 3.87 -13.18 19.43
CA LEU A 238 2.91 -13.46 18.38
C LEU A 238 2.60 -12.17 17.58
N PRO A 239 2.67 -12.19 16.24
CA PRO A 239 2.14 -11.09 15.44
C PRO A 239 0.65 -10.90 15.72
N LYS A 240 0.11 -9.70 15.49
CA LYS A 240 -1.33 -9.45 15.65
C LYS A 240 -1.96 -9.02 14.33
N ILE A 241 -3.12 -9.59 14.02
CA ILE A 241 -4.01 -9.11 12.96
C ILE A 241 -4.77 -7.91 13.51
N LEU A 242 -4.60 -6.76 12.87
CA LEU A 242 -5.31 -5.51 13.17
C LEU A 242 -6.66 -5.45 12.46
N SER A 243 -6.72 -5.94 11.22
CA SER A 243 -7.94 -6.11 10.44
C SER A 243 -7.74 -7.11 9.30
N ILE A 244 -8.86 -7.67 8.83
CA ILE A 244 -8.96 -8.46 7.61
C ILE A 244 -9.86 -7.66 6.67
N ASN A 245 -9.41 -7.44 5.45
CA ASN A 245 -10.04 -6.52 4.52
C ASN A 245 -10.38 -7.26 3.23
N LYS A 246 -11.57 -7.02 2.66
CA LYS A 246 -11.84 -7.41 1.28
C LYS A 246 -11.17 -6.43 0.33
N GLN A 247 -10.57 -6.93 -0.74
CA GLN A 247 -10.00 -6.11 -1.80
C GLN A 247 -10.90 -6.11 -3.04
N PHE A 248 -11.11 -4.93 -3.63
CA PHE A 248 -11.75 -4.78 -4.93
C PHE A 248 -10.68 -4.48 -5.97
N LEU A 249 -10.41 -5.46 -6.83
CA LEU A 249 -9.42 -5.38 -7.90
C LEU A 249 -10.13 -5.36 -9.26
N CYS A 250 -9.68 -4.50 -10.17
CA CYS A 250 -9.95 -4.65 -11.59
C CYS A 250 -8.74 -5.33 -12.22
N LEU A 251 -8.85 -6.62 -12.51
CA LEU A 251 -7.79 -7.39 -13.15
C LEU A 251 -7.92 -7.28 -14.67
N SER A 252 -6.82 -6.97 -15.35
CA SER A 252 -6.84 -6.70 -16.79
C SER A 252 -5.88 -7.59 -17.58
N SER A 253 -6.21 -7.79 -18.86
CA SER A 253 -5.29 -8.30 -19.88
C SER A 253 -4.15 -7.31 -20.16
N PRO A 254 -3.10 -7.69 -20.91
CA PRO A 254 -1.92 -6.84 -21.12
C PRO A 254 -2.17 -5.45 -21.73
N ASP A 255 -3.28 -5.29 -22.45
CA ASP A 255 -3.74 -4.03 -23.07
C ASP A 255 -4.45 -3.09 -22.08
N GLY A 256 -4.77 -3.55 -20.87
CA GLY A 256 -5.37 -2.75 -19.81
C GLY A 256 -4.47 -2.63 -18.58
N ASN A 257 -4.98 -1.93 -17.57
CA ASN A 257 -4.31 -1.80 -16.28
C ASN A 257 -5.01 -2.64 -15.22
N THR A 258 -4.21 -3.44 -14.51
CA THR A 258 -4.69 -4.04 -13.27
C THR A 258 -4.59 -2.98 -12.18
N GLU A 259 -5.69 -2.75 -11.48
CA GLU A 259 -5.79 -1.66 -10.51
C GLU A 259 -6.52 -2.12 -9.25
N TYR A 260 -5.96 -1.75 -8.10
CA TYR A 260 -6.68 -1.76 -6.83
C TYR A 260 -7.67 -0.59 -6.80
N ILE A 261 -8.96 -0.84 -6.52
CA ILE A 261 -10.02 0.18 -6.53
C ILE A 261 -10.40 0.59 -5.10
N GLY A 262 -10.09 -0.25 -4.10
CA GLY A 262 -10.44 -0.02 -2.72
C GLY A 262 -10.78 -1.30 -1.99
N GLY A 263 -11.37 -1.18 -0.80
CA GLY A 263 -11.72 -2.32 0.03
C GLY A 263 -12.91 -2.10 0.94
N LEU A 264 -13.19 -3.14 1.73
CA LEU A 264 -14.17 -3.16 2.82
C LEU A 264 -13.49 -3.76 4.05
N THR A 265 -13.61 -3.11 5.21
CA THR A 265 -13.02 -3.58 6.46
C THR A 265 -13.93 -3.35 7.67
N PRO A 266 -13.95 -4.26 8.65
CA PRO A 266 -13.40 -5.61 8.57
C PRO A 266 -14.29 -6.53 7.73
N ILE A 267 -13.74 -7.69 7.37
CA ILE A 267 -14.50 -8.86 6.96
C ILE A 267 -14.19 -10.02 7.91
N GLU A 268 -15.14 -10.94 8.04
CA GLU A 268 -14.93 -12.18 8.75
C GLU A 268 -14.28 -13.22 7.85
N TYR A 269 -13.41 -14.05 8.43
CA TYR A 269 -12.83 -15.21 7.77
C TYR A 269 -12.61 -16.33 8.77
N GLU A 270 -13.01 -17.55 8.43
CA GLU A 270 -13.07 -18.66 9.39
C GLU A 270 -11.68 -19.21 9.75
N LYS A 271 -10.70 -19.13 8.83
CA LYS A 271 -9.36 -19.73 9.02
C LYS A 271 -8.32 -18.79 9.66
N VAL A 272 -8.76 -17.81 10.43
CA VAL A 272 -7.87 -16.86 11.15
C VAL A 272 -6.81 -17.55 12.03
N PRO A 273 -7.14 -18.61 12.80
CA PRO A 273 -6.13 -19.32 13.59
C PRO A 273 -5.02 -19.98 12.78
N ALA A 274 -5.30 -20.42 11.54
CA ALA A 274 -4.26 -20.96 10.67
C ALA A 274 -3.39 -19.84 10.09
N ILE A 275 -4.03 -18.74 9.64
CA ILE A 275 -3.33 -17.55 9.13
C ILE A 275 -2.36 -17.00 10.16
N ILE A 276 -2.79 -16.81 11.41
CA ILE A 276 -1.93 -16.21 12.44
C ILE A 276 -0.72 -17.09 12.75
N GLU A 277 -0.87 -18.41 12.68
CA GLU A 277 0.21 -19.38 12.91
C GLU A 277 1.22 -19.35 11.76
N ASP A 278 0.77 -19.30 10.51
CA ASP A 278 1.67 -19.16 9.37
C ASP A 278 2.40 -17.83 9.36
N ILE A 279 1.72 -16.73 9.73
CA ILE A 279 2.37 -15.43 9.87
C ILE A 279 3.39 -15.47 11.01
N ARG A 280 3.09 -16.15 12.13
CA ARG A 280 4.04 -16.33 13.23
C ARG A 280 5.32 -17.04 12.75
N LYS A 281 5.20 -18.11 11.95
CA LYS A 281 6.37 -18.78 11.36
C LYS A 281 7.17 -17.81 10.48
N LEU A 282 6.48 -17.09 9.58
CA LEU A 282 7.12 -16.15 8.66
C LEU A 282 7.85 -15.02 9.40
N THR A 283 7.21 -14.40 10.40
CA THR A 283 7.84 -13.32 11.18
C THR A 283 8.97 -13.84 12.08
N ALA A 284 8.88 -15.06 12.60
CA ALA A 284 9.94 -15.67 13.39
C ALA A 284 11.19 -15.99 12.53
N ASP A 285 10.99 -16.49 11.31
CA ASP A 285 12.07 -16.78 10.36
C ASP A 285 12.78 -15.51 9.85
N THR A 286 12.01 -14.46 9.59
CA THR A 286 12.53 -13.21 9.00
C THR A 286 13.00 -12.22 10.06
N GLY A 287 12.51 -12.35 11.30
CA GLY A 287 12.66 -11.37 12.37
C GLY A 287 11.72 -10.17 12.22
N TYR A 288 10.78 -10.19 11.26
CA TYR A 288 10.02 -9.02 10.84
C TYR A 288 9.21 -8.37 11.98
N ARG A 289 9.41 -7.05 12.18
CA ARG A 289 8.74 -6.25 13.21
C ARG A 289 8.09 -5.00 12.62
N GLY A 290 7.07 -4.48 13.31
CA GLY A 290 6.36 -3.28 12.86
C GLY A 290 5.20 -3.60 11.91
N TYR A 291 4.62 -2.56 11.30
CA TYR A 291 3.42 -2.70 10.48
C TYR A 291 3.74 -3.31 9.11
N PHE A 292 2.88 -4.21 8.65
CA PHE A 292 2.92 -4.71 7.27
C PHE A 292 1.55 -5.17 6.80
N GLY A 293 1.40 -5.26 5.48
CA GLY A 293 0.25 -5.89 4.85
C GLY A 293 0.61 -7.25 4.27
N ILE A 294 -0.34 -8.19 4.31
CA ILE A 294 -0.25 -9.42 3.50
C ILE A 294 -1.48 -9.49 2.62
N ASP A 295 -1.27 -9.73 1.33
CA ASP A 295 -2.33 -10.00 0.39
C ASP A 295 -2.55 -11.50 0.28
N LEU A 296 -3.81 -11.92 0.38
CA LEU A 296 -4.23 -13.31 0.26
C LEU A 296 -5.25 -13.46 -0.87
N VAL A 297 -5.22 -14.61 -1.53
CA VAL A 297 -6.35 -15.10 -2.32
C VAL A 297 -6.98 -16.26 -1.57
N VAL A 298 -8.30 -16.19 -1.36
CA VAL A 298 -9.06 -17.20 -0.60
C VAL A 298 -10.12 -17.87 -1.46
N ASP A 299 -10.22 -19.19 -1.35
CA ASP A 299 -11.25 -20.01 -1.98
C ASP A 299 -11.83 -21.01 -0.98
N ASN A 300 -12.57 -22.00 -1.47
CA ASN A 300 -13.13 -23.06 -0.64
C ASN A 300 -12.07 -24.03 -0.07
N LYS A 301 -10.85 -24.05 -0.62
CA LYS A 301 -9.75 -24.93 -0.16
C LYS A 301 -8.92 -24.24 0.92
N GLY A 302 -8.76 -22.92 0.88
CA GLY A 302 -8.05 -22.18 1.91
C GLY A 302 -7.64 -20.79 1.50
N TYR A 303 -6.45 -20.38 1.92
CA TYR A 303 -5.83 -19.11 1.54
C TYR A 303 -4.46 -19.39 0.91
N SER A 304 -3.98 -18.43 0.13
CA SER A 304 -2.60 -18.40 -0.34
C SER A 304 -2.04 -16.99 -0.19
N ILE A 305 -0.85 -16.87 0.40
CA ILE A 305 -0.10 -15.61 0.50
C ILE A 305 0.43 -15.24 -0.88
N VAL A 306 -0.10 -14.17 -1.47
CA VAL A 306 0.28 -13.73 -2.82
C VAL A 306 1.25 -12.55 -2.83
N ASP A 307 1.26 -11.74 -1.78
CA ASP A 307 2.17 -10.60 -1.65
C ASP A 307 2.34 -10.21 -0.18
N LEU A 308 3.47 -9.57 0.14
CA LEU A 308 3.73 -8.94 1.42
C LEU A 308 4.13 -7.49 1.15
N ASN A 309 3.42 -6.55 1.75
CA ASN A 309 3.68 -5.13 1.62
C ASN A 309 4.41 -4.66 2.89
N PRO A 310 5.72 -4.35 2.82
CA PRO A 310 6.54 -4.14 4.01
C PRO A 310 6.40 -2.74 4.63
N ARG A 311 5.18 -2.20 4.61
CA ARG A 311 4.86 -0.83 4.98
C ARG A 311 3.36 -0.68 5.22
N ILE A 312 2.95 0.55 5.56
CA ILE A 312 1.55 0.94 5.56
C ILE A 312 0.92 0.70 4.18
N THR A 313 -0.28 0.14 4.19
CA THR A 313 -1.11 -0.15 3.01
C THR A 313 -2.37 0.69 3.03
N THR A 314 -2.97 0.89 1.85
CA THR A 314 -4.16 1.75 1.67
C THR A 314 -5.31 1.40 2.61
N SER A 315 -5.46 0.11 2.97
CA SER A 315 -6.46 -0.36 3.94
C SER A 315 -6.32 0.20 5.36
N TYR A 316 -5.17 0.81 5.70
CA TYR A 316 -5.00 1.56 6.95
C TYR A 316 -6.09 2.64 7.13
N THR A 317 -6.50 3.27 6.01
CA THR A 317 -7.56 4.29 5.99
C THR A 317 -8.89 3.76 6.54
N GLY A 318 -9.21 2.49 6.30
CA GLY A 318 -10.38 1.84 6.88
C GLY A 318 -10.12 1.32 8.29
N LEU A 319 -8.94 0.72 8.54
CA LEU A 319 -8.55 0.19 9.86
C LEU A 319 -8.70 1.25 10.96
N ARG A 320 -8.19 2.47 10.73
CA ARG A 320 -8.24 3.53 11.75
C ARG A 320 -9.65 3.94 12.14
N GLU A 321 -10.61 3.80 11.24
CA GLU A 321 -12.00 4.19 11.47
C GLU A 321 -12.80 3.13 12.23
N VAL A 322 -12.45 1.85 12.07
CA VAL A 322 -13.08 0.75 12.81
C VAL A 322 -12.34 0.43 14.10
N SER A 323 -11.07 0.79 14.23
CA SER A 323 -10.28 0.47 15.42
C SER A 323 -10.63 1.36 16.62
N LEU A 324 -10.95 0.73 17.75
CA LEU A 324 -11.15 1.40 19.04
C LEU A 324 -9.82 1.84 19.69
N VAL A 325 -8.71 1.30 19.21
CA VAL A 325 -7.36 1.69 19.61
C VAL A 325 -6.71 2.43 18.46
N ASN A 326 -6.10 3.59 18.73
CA ASN A 326 -5.37 4.33 17.71
C ASN A 326 -4.25 3.46 17.10
N PRO A 327 -4.27 3.12 15.79
CA PRO A 327 -3.24 2.26 15.20
C PRO A 327 -1.82 2.84 15.28
N ALA A 328 -1.66 4.17 15.29
CA ALA A 328 -0.37 4.81 15.51
C ALA A 328 0.22 4.50 16.89
N GLN A 329 -0.63 4.27 17.91
CA GLN A 329 -0.18 3.83 19.23
C GLN A 329 0.44 2.44 19.16
N ILE A 330 -0.21 1.51 18.46
CA ILE A 330 0.28 0.14 18.26
C ILE A 330 1.65 0.17 17.57
N MET A 331 1.77 0.92 16.48
CA MET A 331 3.03 1.05 15.72
C MET A 331 4.15 1.65 16.58
N ARG A 332 3.86 2.75 17.29
CA ARG A 332 4.82 3.40 18.19
C ARG A 332 5.29 2.46 19.30
N ASP A 333 4.38 1.75 19.93
CA ASP A 333 4.71 0.88 21.06
C ASP A 333 5.64 -0.26 20.61
N VAL A 334 5.37 -0.87 19.45
CA VAL A 334 6.25 -1.89 18.86
C VAL A 334 7.63 -1.33 18.50
N ALA A 335 7.69 -0.15 17.89
CA ALA A 335 8.95 0.52 17.55
C ALA A 335 9.81 0.82 18.79
N LEU A 336 9.18 1.06 19.93
CA LEU A 336 9.84 1.27 21.22
C LEU A 336 10.17 -0.02 21.96
N GLY A 337 9.84 -1.19 21.40
CA GLY A 337 10.03 -2.49 22.04
C GLY A 337 9.02 -2.79 23.17
N ASN A 338 7.92 -2.04 23.22
CA ASN A 338 6.83 -2.27 24.17
C ASN A 338 5.80 -3.25 23.59
N SER A 339 5.11 -3.98 24.47
CA SER A 339 3.96 -4.79 24.05
C SER A 339 2.81 -3.86 23.60
N PRO A 340 2.31 -3.99 22.36
CA PRO A 340 1.21 -3.16 21.90
C PRO A 340 -0.11 -3.58 22.54
N PRO A 341 -1.10 -2.67 22.65
CA PRO A 341 -2.44 -3.02 23.06
C PRO A 341 -3.07 -4.09 22.14
N THR A 342 -4.11 -4.76 22.64
CA THR A 342 -4.86 -5.72 21.83
C THR A 342 -5.79 -4.97 20.87
N PRO A 343 -5.74 -5.25 19.56
CA PRO A 343 -6.65 -4.64 18.60
C PRO A 343 -8.11 -4.94 18.95
N ARG A 344 -8.97 -3.93 18.79
CA ARG A 344 -10.43 -4.08 18.90
C ARG A 344 -11.03 -3.23 17.80
N ILE A 345 -11.96 -3.81 17.04
CA ILE A 345 -12.57 -3.16 15.89
C ILE A 345 -14.10 -3.23 16.00
N GLU A 346 -14.78 -2.16 15.62
CA GLU A 346 -16.24 -2.03 15.61
C GLU A 346 -16.71 -1.24 14.38
N GLY A 347 -17.87 -1.63 13.87
CA GLY A 347 -18.45 -1.07 12.64
C GLY A 347 -17.81 -1.63 11.37
N SER A 348 -18.06 -0.95 10.26
CA SER A 348 -17.58 -1.32 8.93
C SER A 348 -17.29 -0.08 8.10
N VAL A 349 -16.27 -0.16 7.24
CA VAL A 349 -15.84 0.94 6.37
C VAL A 349 -15.65 0.43 4.95
N ARG A 350 -16.35 1.07 4.00
CA ARG A 350 -16.08 0.94 2.57
C ARG A 350 -15.18 2.11 2.16
N PHE A 351 -14.07 1.81 1.49
CA PHE A 351 -13.09 2.84 1.13
C PHE A 351 -12.52 2.60 -0.26
N GLY A 352 -12.17 3.64 -1.00
CA GLY A 352 -11.62 3.45 -2.34
C GLY A 352 -11.51 4.71 -3.17
N LYS A 353 -10.99 4.51 -4.38
CA LYS A 353 -10.75 5.57 -5.35
C LYS A 353 -12.00 5.87 -6.16
N VAL A 354 -12.17 7.15 -6.47
CA VAL A 354 -13.19 7.65 -7.40
C VAL A 354 -12.46 8.38 -8.53
N PRO A 355 -12.49 7.89 -9.78
CA PRO A 355 -11.80 8.51 -10.90
C PRO A 355 -12.57 9.74 -11.41
N PHE A 356 -11.81 10.75 -11.87
CA PHE A 356 -12.32 11.96 -12.51
C PHE A 356 -11.69 12.09 -13.91
N HIS A 357 -12.46 12.60 -14.87
CA HIS A 357 -11.97 12.86 -16.23
C HIS A 357 -10.94 14.00 -16.25
N SER A 358 -11.20 15.05 -15.48
CA SER A 358 -10.33 16.20 -15.26
C SER A 358 -10.63 16.78 -13.88
N SER A 359 -9.75 17.66 -13.39
CA SER A 359 -9.98 18.34 -12.13
C SER A 359 -9.38 19.75 -12.18
N THR A 360 -10.16 20.74 -11.74
CA THR A 360 -9.69 22.10 -11.46
C THR A 360 -9.33 22.21 -9.98
N LEU A 361 -8.58 23.26 -9.59
CA LEU A 361 -8.29 23.48 -8.17
C LEU A 361 -9.58 23.69 -7.37
N GLU A 362 -10.55 24.44 -7.91
CA GLU A 362 -11.84 24.69 -7.27
C GLU A 362 -12.62 23.39 -7.05
N LEU A 363 -12.78 22.56 -8.09
CA LEU A 363 -13.43 21.25 -7.96
C LEU A 363 -12.71 20.36 -6.95
N ALA A 364 -11.37 20.33 -6.99
CA ALA A 364 -10.60 19.51 -6.07
C ALA A 364 -10.83 19.91 -4.60
N LEU A 365 -10.93 21.21 -4.32
CA LEU A 365 -11.23 21.72 -2.98
C LEU A 365 -12.68 21.45 -2.58
N GLU A 366 -13.65 21.61 -3.49
CA GLU A 366 -15.06 21.26 -3.23
C GLU A 366 -15.23 19.77 -2.89
N ILE A 367 -14.59 18.89 -3.66
CA ILE A 367 -14.60 17.44 -3.42
C ILE A 367 -13.93 17.10 -2.09
N PHE A 368 -12.92 17.87 -1.68
CA PHE A 368 -12.24 17.64 -0.40
C PHE A 368 -13.17 17.90 0.80
N GLU A 369 -14.04 18.90 0.70
CA GLU A 369 -15.02 19.22 1.76
C GLU A 369 -16.14 18.18 1.89
N MET A 370 -16.24 17.23 0.95
CA MET A 370 -17.23 16.16 1.03
C MET A 370 -16.92 15.20 2.19
N PRO A 371 -17.95 14.74 2.93
CA PRO A 371 -17.75 13.78 4.01
C PRO A 371 -16.98 12.53 3.58
N GLY A 372 -15.98 12.15 4.36
CA GLY A 372 -15.18 10.94 4.14
C GLY A 372 -14.12 11.05 3.05
N CYS A 373 -13.97 12.21 2.39
CA CYS A 373 -12.88 12.45 1.46
C CYS A 373 -11.55 12.57 2.23
N LEU A 374 -10.58 11.71 1.92
CA LEU A 374 -9.23 11.75 2.51
C LEU A 374 -8.19 12.32 1.55
N SER A 375 -8.48 12.25 0.24
CA SER A 375 -7.60 12.78 -0.79
C SER A 375 -8.44 13.34 -1.93
N PRO A 376 -8.24 14.60 -2.33
CA PRO A 376 -8.97 15.21 -3.43
C PRO A 376 -8.42 14.76 -4.80
N PRO A 377 -9.20 14.95 -5.88
CA PRO A 377 -8.71 14.73 -7.23
C PRO A 377 -7.74 15.86 -7.60
N PHE A 378 -6.45 15.64 -7.38
CA PHE A 378 -5.41 16.67 -7.60
C PHE A 378 -5.39 17.19 -9.05
N HIS A 379 -5.58 18.51 -9.20
CA HIS A 379 -5.75 19.19 -10.49
C HIS A 379 -4.54 19.13 -11.43
N PHE A 380 -3.35 18.84 -10.92
CA PHE A 380 -2.10 18.77 -11.68
C PHE A 380 -1.73 17.35 -12.15
N THR A 381 -2.64 16.38 -11.99
CA THR A 381 -2.40 14.96 -12.34
C THR A 381 -3.08 14.58 -13.67
N ASP A 382 -2.53 13.58 -14.36
CA ASP A 382 -2.98 13.11 -15.68
C ASP A 382 -4.34 12.37 -15.65
N LYS A 383 -4.61 11.68 -14.54
CA LYS A 383 -5.87 10.98 -14.24
C LYS A 383 -6.23 11.25 -12.78
N PRO A 384 -6.91 12.38 -12.49
CA PRO A 384 -7.22 12.74 -11.12
C PRO A 384 -8.14 11.70 -10.48
N HIS A 385 -7.81 11.31 -9.25
CA HIS A 385 -8.64 10.43 -8.43
C HIS A 385 -8.83 11.07 -7.08
N ALA A 386 -10.05 10.99 -6.55
CA ALA A 386 -10.29 11.21 -5.13
C ALA A 386 -10.21 9.88 -4.38
N PHE A 387 -9.97 9.93 -3.07
CA PHE A 387 -10.03 8.77 -2.20
C PHE A 387 -11.01 9.00 -1.06
N PHE A 388 -11.97 8.10 -0.91
CA PHE A 388 -13.03 8.20 0.09
C PHE A 388 -13.02 7.04 1.08
N THR A 389 -13.53 7.32 2.27
CA THR A 389 -13.85 6.36 3.34
C THR A 389 -15.29 6.59 3.79
N ALA A 390 -16.04 5.52 4.01
CA ALA A 390 -17.44 5.58 4.41
C ALA A 390 -17.72 4.58 5.53
N LYS A 391 -17.75 5.08 6.77
CA LYS A 391 -18.11 4.30 7.96
C LYS A 391 -19.62 4.08 8.07
N GLY A 392 -20.00 2.85 8.42
CA GLY A 392 -21.34 2.46 8.86
C GLY A 392 -21.24 1.49 10.04
N ASP A 393 -22.38 1.19 10.64
CA ASP A 393 -22.51 0.20 11.70
C ASP A 393 -22.28 -1.22 11.15
N ASP A 394 -22.62 -1.44 9.87
CA ASP A 394 -22.41 -2.70 9.16
C ASP A 394 -21.95 -2.52 7.69
N SER A 395 -21.72 -3.65 7.03
CA SER A 395 -21.21 -3.67 5.65
C SER A 395 -22.20 -3.13 4.62
N GLU A 396 -23.51 -3.20 4.88
CA GLU A 396 -24.52 -2.70 3.95
C GLU A 396 -24.65 -1.18 4.06
N GLU A 397 -24.64 -0.65 5.28
CA GLU A 397 -24.68 0.80 5.51
C GLU A 397 -23.44 1.50 4.95
N SER A 398 -22.25 0.96 5.23
CA SER A 398 -20.98 1.52 4.70
C SER A 398 -20.93 1.50 3.18
N LYS A 399 -21.41 0.42 2.52
CA LYS A 399 -21.55 0.36 1.06
C LYS A 399 -22.53 1.42 0.54
N LYS A 400 -23.70 1.55 1.17
CA LYS A 400 -24.73 2.53 0.77
C LYS A 400 -24.21 3.96 0.86
N LYS A 401 -23.51 4.31 1.94
CA LYS A 401 -22.87 5.62 2.12
C LYS A 401 -21.81 5.88 1.04
N PHE A 402 -20.92 4.91 0.78
CA PHE A 402 -19.91 5.05 -0.27
C PHE A 402 -20.53 5.22 -1.66
N SER A 403 -21.58 4.47 -1.98
CA SER A 403 -22.32 4.63 -3.24
C SER A 403 -22.94 6.01 -3.36
N LYS A 404 -23.44 6.59 -2.26
CA LYS A 404 -23.94 7.96 -2.24
C LYS A 404 -22.83 8.97 -2.55
N TYR A 405 -21.65 8.85 -1.94
CA TYR A 405 -20.51 9.71 -2.27
C TYR A 405 -20.17 9.66 -3.76
N ILE A 406 -20.14 8.47 -4.37
CA ILE A 406 -19.94 8.35 -5.82
C ILE A 406 -21.05 9.06 -6.63
N GLN A 407 -22.32 8.93 -6.23
CA GLN A 407 -23.43 9.60 -6.90
C GLN A 407 -23.30 11.13 -6.80
N ASP A 408 -22.97 11.64 -5.62
CA ASP A 408 -22.82 13.06 -5.36
C ASP A 408 -21.63 13.64 -6.16
N THR A 409 -20.51 12.90 -6.28
CA THR A 409 -19.38 13.32 -7.14
C THR A 409 -19.72 13.34 -8.63
N LYS A 410 -20.59 12.44 -9.12
CA LYS A 410 -21.03 12.46 -10.54
C LYS A 410 -21.80 13.71 -10.91
N GLY A 411 -22.50 14.33 -9.95
CA GLY A 411 -23.15 15.63 -10.14
C GLY A 411 -22.16 16.78 -10.32
N LEU A 412 -20.89 16.58 -9.94
CA LEU A 412 -19.81 17.57 -9.96
C LEU A 412 -18.80 17.35 -11.09
N ILE A 413 -18.86 16.20 -11.79
CA ILE A 413 -18.10 15.99 -13.02
C ILE A 413 -18.75 16.87 -14.08
N VAL A 414 -18.17 18.04 -14.32
CA VAL A 414 -18.56 18.94 -15.42
C VAL A 414 -18.58 18.09 -16.69
N SER A 415 -19.76 17.96 -17.30
CA SER A 415 -19.91 17.36 -18.61
C SER A 415 -18.94 18.06 -19.56
N SER A 416 -18.08 17.26 -20.19
CA SER A 416 -17.08 17.65 -21.19
C SER A 416 -17.51 18.79 -22.11
#